data_AF-A0A2W4RL10-F1
#
_entry.id   AF-A0A2W4RL10-F1
#
_cell.length_a   1.000
_cell.length_b   1.000
_cell.length_c   1.000
_cell.angle_alpha   90.00
_cell.angle_beta   90.00
_cell.angle_gamma   90.00
#
_symmetry.space_group_name_H-M   'P 1'
#
loop_
_entity.id
_entity.type
_entity.pdbx_description
1 polymer ?
#
loop_
_entity_poly.entity_id
_entity_poly.type
_entity_poly.pdbx_seq_one_letter_code
_entity_poly.pdbx_strand_id
1 'polypeptide(L)' 'MSTYVSPWVSDDLELYRSTIREFIHQEFVPAQERWRAEHGPDREAWRKAGELGMLLPDLPEDIGGGGGDFR' A
#
# COMPACT_ATOMS: atom_id res chain seq x y z
N MET A 1 17.44 20.25 -2.45
CA MET A 1 17.99 19.15 -1.63
C MET A 1 17.76 17.88 -2.42
N SER A 2 18.82 17.13 -2.76
CA SER A 2 18.63 15.84 -3.45
C SER A 2 18.00 14.86 -2.47
N THR A 3 16.78 14.40 -2.75
CA THR A 3 16.15 13.33 -1.98
C THR A 3 16.96 12.07 -2.25
N TYR A 4 17.52 11.47 -1.20
CA TYR A 4 18.23 10.21 -1.32
C TYR A 4 17.30 9.12 -1.87
N VAL A 5 17.74 8.41 -2.89
CA VAL A 5 17.08 7.21 -3.43
C VAL A 5 18.01 6.02 -3.20
N SER A 6 17.48 4.97 -2.60
CA SER A 6 18.27 3.77 -2.33
C SER A 6 18.60 3.01 -3.62
N PRO A 7 19.80 2.40 -3.74
CA PRO A 7 20.22 1.72 -4.96
C PRO A 7 19.38 0.51 -5.40
N TRP A 8 18.62 -0.08 -4.47
CA TRP A 8 17.74 -1.24 -4.72
C TRP A 8 16.36 -0.84 -5.26
N VAL A 9 16.06 0.46 -5.32
CA VAL A 9 14.79 0.94 -5.86
C VAL A 9 14.76 0.75 -7.38
N SER A 10 13.86 -0.10 -7.85
CA SER A 10 13.52 -0.28 -9.27
C SER A 10 12.34 0.60 -9.69
N ASP A 11 12.09 0.70 -10.99
CA ASP A 11 10.91 1.39 -11.55
C ASP A 11 9.61 0.76 -11.05
N ASP A 12 9.57 -0.58 -10.92
CA ASP A 12 8.41 -1.30 -10.38
C ASP A 12 8.16 -0.94 -8.91
N LEU A 13 9.21 -0.82 -8.09
CA LEU A 13 9.10 -0.41 -6.70
C LEU A 13 8.61 1.04 -6.56
N GLU A 14 9.06 1.94 -7.45
CA GLU A 14 8.53 3.31 -7.45
C GLU A 14 7.10 3.41 -7.93
N LEU A 15 6.72 2.62 -8.94
CA LEU A 15 5.34 2.53 -9.37
C LEU A 15 4.46 2.04 -8.22
N TYR A 16 4.80 0.91 -7.62
CA TYR A 16 4.09 0.34 -6.46
C TYR A 16 3.95 1.36 -5.32
N ARG A 17 5.06 2.03 -4.96
CA ARG A 17 5.07 3.05 -3.91
C ARG A 17 4.18 4.25 -4.26
N SER A 18 4.22 4.71 -5.51
CA SER A 18 3.40 5.84 -5.97
C SER A 18 1.90 5.49 -5.94
N THR A 19 1.53 4.30 -6.39
CA THR A 19 0.16 3.79 -6.40
C THR A 19 -0.41 3.69 -4.98
N ILE A 20 0.34 3.11 -4.04
CA ILE A 20 -0.10 3.02 -2.64
C ILE A 20 -0.22 4.40 -2.01
N ARG A 21 0.74 5.30 -2.27
CA ARG A 21 0.69 6.65 -1.73
C ARG A 21 -0.58 7.37 -2.17
N GLU A 22 -0.91 7.31 -3.45
CA GLU A 22 -2.11 7.95 -3.99
C GLU A 22 -3.37 7.34 -3.37
N PHE A 23 -3.46 6.01 -3.31
CA PHE A 23 -4.58 5.32 -2.66
C PHE A 23 -4.77 5.74 -1.19
N ILE A 24 -3.68 5.79 -0.41
CA ILE A 24 -3.74 6.22 0.99
C ILE A 24 -4.26 7.67 1.08
N HIS A 25 -3.76 8.56 0.23
CA HIS A 25 -4.20 9.96 0.21
C HIS A 25 -5.68 10.12 -0.14
N GLN A 26 -6.19 9.33 -1.08
CA GLN A 26 -7.57 9.42 -1.55
C GLN A 26 -8.55 8.70 -0.62
N GLU A 27 -8.20 7.52 -0.12
CA GLU A 27 -9.14 6.64 0.58
C GLU A 27 -8.95 6.66 2.11
N PHE A 28 -7.71 6.67 2.60
CA PHE A 28 -7.43 6.47 4.03
C PHE A 28 -7.32 7.78 4.80
N VAL A 29 -6.66 8.79 4.24
CA VAL A 29 -6.49 10.10 4.89
C VAL A 29 -7.83 10.75 5.24
N PRO A 30 -8.84 10.81 4.35
CA PRO A 30 -10.14 11.39 4.70
C PRO A 30 -10.90 10.60 5.78
N ALA A 31 -10.68 9.28 5.87
CA ALA A 31 -11.35 8.40 6.82
C ALA A 31 -10.69 8.39 8.22
N GLN A 32 -9.49 8.94 8.35
CA GLN A 32 -8.65 8.79 9.55
C GLN A 32 -9.28 9.33 10.85
N GLU A 33 -9.99 10.45 10.80
CA GLU A 33 -10.66 11.03 11.98
C GLU A 33 -11.77 10.10 12.49
N ARG A 34 -12.60 9.59 11.59
CA ARG A 34 -13.67 8.65 11.90
C ARG A 34 -13.09 7.35 12.49
N TRP A 35 -12.08 6.76 11.84
CA TRP A 35 -11.46 5.53 12.32
C TRP A 35 -10.79 5.68 13.69
N ARG A 36 -10.27 6.87 14.03
CA ARG A 36 -9.77 7.15 15.37
C ARG A 36 -10.87 7.09 16.42
N ALA A 37 -12.05 7.65 16.13
CA ALA A 37 -13.21 7.58 17.01
C ALA A 37 -13.80 6.16 17.12
N GLU A 38 -13.76 5.39 16.03
CA GLU A 38 -14.30 4.03 15.95
C GLU A 38 -13.28 2.93 16.34
N HIS A 39 -12.06 3.32 16.69
CA HIS A 39 -10.95 2.44 17.07
C HIS A 39 -10.47 1.47 15.96
N GLY A 40 -10.65 1.83 14.69
CA GLY A 40 -10.02 1.11 13.58
C GLY A 40 -10.62 1.37 12.20
N PRO A 41 -9.97 0.87 11.13
CA PRO A 41 -10.52 0.91 9.78
C PRO A 41 -11.72 -0.02 9.60
N ASP A 42 -12.62 0.37 8.71
CA ASP A 42 -13.75 -0.43 8.28
C ASP A 42 -13.33 -1.61 7.41
N ARG A 43 -14.15 -2.67 7.38
CA ARG A 43 -13.88 -3.88 6.60
C ARG A 43 -13.73 -3.59 5.10
N GLU A 44 -14.43 -2.58 4.60
CA GLU A 44 -14.34 -2.16 3.20
C GLU A 44 -12.96 -1.59 2.86
N ALA A 45 -12.34 -0.80 3.74
CA ALA A 45 -10.99 -0.28 3.52
C ALA A 45 -9.96 -1.40 3.34
N TRP A 46 -10.05 -2.46 4.16
CA TRP A 46 -9.21 -3.65 4.01
C TRP A 46 -9.44 -4.39 2.70
N ARG A 47 -10.69 -4.48 2.22
CA ARG A 47 -10.99 -5.10 0.92
C ARG A 47 -10.40 -4.29 -0.22
N LYS A 48 -10.59 -2.98 -0.23
CA LYS A 48 -10.01 -2.07 -1.24
C LYS A 48 -8.48 -2.15 -1.27
N ALA A 49 -7.84 -2.17 -0.09
CA ALA A 49 -6.39 -2.32 0.01
C ALA A 49 -5.91 -3.68 -0.56
N GLY A 50 -6.66 -4.76 -0.31
CA GLY A 50 -6.39 -6.08 -0.89
C GLY A 50 -6.54 -6.09 -2.41
N GLU A 51 -7.61 -5.52 -2.95
CA GLU A 51 -7.85 -5.42 -4.40
C GLU A 51 -6.76 -4.60 -5.13
N LEU A 52 -6.15 -3.64 -4.44
CA LEU A 52 -5.01 -2.86 -4.95
C LEU A 52 -3.68 -3.64 -4.94
N GLY A 53 -3.60 -4.78 -4.23
CA GLY A 53 -2.34 -5.49 -4.00
C GLY A 53 -1.45 -4.86 -2.92
N MET A 54 -2.01 -4.00 -2.05
CA MET A 54 -1.26 -3.40 -0.94
C MET A 54 -0.98 -4.41 0.19
N LEU A 55 -1.84 -5.44 0.31
CA LEU A 55 -1.75 -6.45 1.36
C LEU A 55 -0.98 -7.67 0.83
N LEU A 56 -0.11 -8.23 1.70
CA LEU A 56 0.68 -9.43 1.39
C LEU A 56 1.54 -9.31 0.12
N PRO A 57 2.29 -8.19 -0.07
CA PRO A 57 3.02 -7.95 -1.32
C PRO A 57 4.17 -8.93 -1.55
N ASP A 58 4.66 -9.60 -0.51
CA ASP A 58 5.75 -10.58 -0.55
C ASP A 58 5.29 -12.03 -0.77
N LEU A 59 3.98 -12.27 -0.73
CA LEU A 59 3.44 -13.61 -0.98
C LEU A 59 3.37 -13.94 -2.47
N PRO A 60 3.46 -15.22 -2.86
CA PRO A 60 3.28 -15.66 -4.24
C PRO A 60 1.94 -15.24 -4.86
N GLU A 61 1.97 -14.93 -6.16
CA GLU A 61 0.77 -14.54 -6.92
C GLU A 61 -0.27 -15.67 -7.05
N ASP A 62 0.15 -16.94 -7.03
CA ASP A 62 -0.74 -18.11 -7.16
C ASP A 62 -1.68 -18.30 -5.96
N ILE A 63 -1.37 -17.66 -4.83
CA ILE A 63 -2.23 -17.57 -3.65
C ILE A 63 -2.80 -16.15 -3.44
N GLY A 64 -2.64 -15.27 -4.44
CA GLY A 64 -3.17 -13.91 -4.44
C GLY A 64 -2.29 -12.85 -3.77
N GLY A 65 -0.99 -13.12 -3.59
CA GLY A 65 0.00 -12.13 -3.13
C GLY A 65 0.59 -11.28 -4.26
N GLY A 66 1.52 -10.38 -3.90
CA GLY A 66 2.14 -9.44 -4.84
C GLY A 66 3.46 -9.90 -5.49
N GLY A 67 4.00 -11.06 -5.14
CA GLY A 67 5.21 -11.64 -5.74
C GLY A 67 6.52 -10.89 -5.46
N GLY A 68 6.52 -9.92 -4.54
CA GLY A 68 7.66 -9.09 -4.18
C GLY A 68 8.67 -9.77 -3.24
N ASP A 69 9.77 -9.07 -2.96
CA ASP A 69 10.82 -9.52 -2.04
C ASP A 69 11.37 -8.35 -1.18
N PHE A 70 12.34 -8.67 -0.30
CA PHE A 70 12.96 -7.71 0.63
C PHE A 70 14.42 -7.37 0.29
N ARG A 71 14.86 -7.63 -0.95
CA ARG A 71 16.27 -7.46 -1.34
C ARG A 71 16.69 -6.00 -1.47
#